data_AF-A0A2M8MXZ3-F1
#
_entry.id   AF-A0A2M8MXZ3-F1
#
_cell.length_a   1.000
_cell.length_b   1.000
_cell.length_c   1.000
_cell.angle_alpha   90.00
_cell.angle_beta   90.00
_cell.angle_gamma   90.00
#
_symmetry.space_group_name_H-M   'P 1'
#
loop_
_entity.id
_entity.type
_entity.pdbx_description
1 polymer ?
#
loop_
_entity_poly.entity_id
_entity_poly.type
_entity_poly.pdbx_seq_one_letter_code
_entity_poly.pdbx_strand_id
1 'polypeptide(L)'
;MELPTLAPLTPGAALAFLPFALVIGVWVAWSDMKRMKIPNKTMLALLAVWLGVGLGAVLLTELPLQSWLWGWALAAVTLVVGFVANALRLVGGGDAKFATAMAPFFVGADWRMVFVLAASCLIGAFIAHRIARSIGAIRRATPDWISWTSRDFPMGLALAGTLIFHLLLTISGAF
;
A
#
# COMPACT_ATOMS: atom_id res chain seq x y z
N MET A 1 23.99 -19.68 17.34
CA MET A 1 22.62 -19.16 17.53
C MET A 1 22.24 -18.56 16.19
N GLU A 2 21.49 -19.31 15.37
CA GLU A 2 21.00 -18.73 14.11
C GLU A 2 20.08 -17.58 14.47
N LEU A 3 20.42 -16.37 13.99
CA LEU A 3 19.51 -15.25 14.08
C LEU A 3 18.22 -15.70 13.41
N PRO A 4 17.04 -15.53 14.03
CA PRO A 4 15.81 -15.82 13.34
C PRO A 4 15.84 -15.04 12.01
N THR A 5 15.48 -15.72 10.95
CA THR A 5 15.68 -15.23 9.60
C THR A 5 14.55 -14.26 9.31
N LEU A 6 14.92 -13.01 9.02
CA LEU A 6 14.02 -12.06 8.39
C LEU A 6 13.55 -12.70 7.07
N ALA A 7 12.33 -13.22 7.06
CA ALA A 7 11.73 -13.89 5.91
C ALA A 7 10.59 -13.06 5.31
N PRO A 8 10.35 -13.17 4.00
CA PRO A 8 9.18 -12.56 3.36
C PRO A 8 7.87 -13.14 3.88
N LEU A 9 6.75 -12.49 3.53
CA LEU A 9 5.42 -13.01 3.85
C LEU A 9 5.22 -14.41 3.25
N THR A 10 4.60 -15.30 4.03
CA THR A 10 4.15 -16.59 3.49
C THR A 10 2.91 -16.38 2.59
N PRO A 11 2.65 -17.27 1.62
CA PRO A 11 1.43 -17.21 0.81
C PRO A 11 0.15 -17.22 1.67
N GLY A 12 0.15 -17.99 2.77
CA GLY A 12 -0.95 -18.03 3.72
C GLY A 12 -1.17 -16.69 4.44
N ALA A 13 -0.10 -16.02 4.87
CA ALA A 13 -0.19 -14.69 5.47
C ALA A 13 -0.72 -13.67 4.45
N ALA A 14 -0.22 -13.71 3.21
CA ALA A 14 -0.67 -12.82 2.15
C ALA A 14 -2.16 -13.00 1.83
N LEU A 15 -2.66 -14.25 1.78
CA LEU A 15 -4.09 -14.55 1.65
C LEU A 15 -4.92 -13.97 2.81
N ALA A 16 -4.43 -14.08 4.05
CA ALA A 16 -5.12 -13.55 5.21
C ALA A 16 -5.23 -12.02 5.19
N PHE A 17 -4.20 -11.33 4.70
CA PHE A 17 -4.17 -9.88 4.59
C PHE A 17 -5.00 -9.33 3.41
N LEU A 18 -5.02 -10.05 2.28
CA LEU A 18 -5.59 -9.59 1.02
C LEU A 18 -7.01 -9.02 1.11
N PRO A 19 -8.02 -9.66 1.76
CA PRO A 19 -9.37 -9.10 1.79
C PRO A 19 -9.43 -7.74 2.48
N PHE A 20 -8.65 -7.56 3.55
CA PHE A 20 -8.59 -6.29 4.29
C PHE A 20 -7.82 -5.24 3.50
N ALA A 21 -6.66 -5.59 2.94
CA ALA A 21 -5.85 -4.71 2.11
C ALA A 21 -6.61 -4.25 0.86
N LEU A 22 -7.42 -5.13 0.27
CA LEU A 22 -8.26 -4.81 -0.89
C LEU A 22 -9.34 -3.78 -0.52
N VAL A 23 -10.10 -4.01 0.55
CA VAL A 23 -11.15 -3.08 1.00
C VAL A 23 -10.56 -1.72 1.36
N ILE A 24 -9.47 -1.70 2.13
CA ILE A 24 -8.80 -0.46 2.54
C ILE A 24 -8.17 0.23 1.33
N GLY A 25 -7.51 -0.52 0.43
CA GLY A 25 -6.88 0.00 -0.77
C GLY A 25 -7.88 0.62 -1.74
N VAL A 26 -9.04 0.00 -1.94
CA VAL A 26 -10.15 0.57 -2.72
C VAL A 26 -10.66 1.85 -2.06
N TRP A 27 -10.81 1.88 -0.72
CA TRP A 27 -11.21 3.09 -0.01
C TRP A 27 -10.18 4.23 -0.18
N VAL A 28 -8.89 3.92 -0.11
CA VAL A 28 -7.79 4.86 -0.35
C VAL A 28 -7.86 5.41 -1.78
N ALA A 29 -7.87 4.53 -2.78
CA ALA A 29 -7.91 4.92 -4.19
C ALA A 29 -9.15 5.77 -4.47
N TRP A 30 -10.33 5.37 -4.02
CA TRP A 30 -11.56 6.13 -4.22
C TRP A 30 -11.53 7.50 -3.53
N SER A 31 -11.08 7.58 -2.27
CA SER A 31 -11.01 8.84 -1.54
C SER A 31 -10.02 9.81 -2.19
N ASP A 32 -8.89 9.30 -2.65
CA ASP A 32 -7.87 10.11 -3.30
C ASP A 32 -8.30 10.59 -4.68
N MET A 33 -8.95 9.72 -5.46
CA MET A 33 -9.57 10.11 -6.73
C MET A 33 -10.67 11.17 -6.57
N LYS A 34 -11.53 11.01 -5.56
CA LYS A 34 -12.67 11.89 -5.33
C LYS A 34 -12.26 13.22 -4.71
N ARG A 35 -11.39 13.20 -3.71
CA ARG A 35 -11.10 14.35 -2.83
C ARG A 35 -9.63 14.79 -2.82
N MET A 36 -8.74 14.10 -3.53
CA MET A 36 -7.28 14.28 -3.45
C MET A 36 -6.75 14.21 -2.01
N LYS A 37 -7.36 13.32 -1.21
CA LYS A 37 -7.09 13.17 0.21
C LYS A 37 -7.21 11.71 0.62
N ILE A 38 -6.12 11.17 1.16
CA ILE A 38 -6.09 9.87 1.84
C ILE A 38 -6.50 10.07 3.31
N PRO A 39 -7.59 9.46 3.79
CA PRO A 39 -8.04 9.62 5.17
C PRO A 39 -7.08 8.94 6.17
N ASN A 40 -6.73 9.59 7.28
CA ASN A 40 -5.88 8.96 8.32
C ASN A 40 -6.45 7.62 8.85
N LYS A 41 -7.78 7.44 8.76
CA LYS A 41 -8.45 6.20 9.16
C LYS A 41 -8.00 4.99 8.35
N THR A 42 -7.63 5.16 7.07
CA THR A 42 -7.15 4.03 6.25
C THR A 42 -5.78 3.56 6.70
N MET A 43 -4.89 4.48 7.06
CA MET A 43 -3.59 4.18 7.68
C MET A 43 -3.77 3.42 8.99
N LEU A 44 -4.60 3.94 9.90
CA LEU A 44 -4.84 3.29 11.20
C LEU A 44 -5.47 1.90 11.02
N ALA A 45 -6.41 1.76 10.08
CA ALA A 45 -7.00 0.47 9.75
C ALA A 45 -5.94 -0.52 9.23
N LEU A 46 -5.03 -0.08 8.36
CA LEU A 46 -4.01 -0.97 7.79
C LEU A 46 -2.97 -1.41 8.83
N LEU A 47 -2.59 -0.50 9.75
CA LEU A 47 -1.74 -0.86 10.90
C LEU A 47 -2.47 -1.80 11.88
N ALA A 48 -3.77 -1.61 12.08
CA ALA A 48 -4.57 -2.53 12.90
C ALA A 48 -4.70 -3.92 12.25
N VAL A 49 -4.77 -3.98 10.91
CA VAL A 49 -4.70 -5.25 10.17
C VAL A 49 -3.35 -5.91 10.38
N TRP A 50 -2.24 -5.18 10.25
CA TRP A 50 -0.92 -5.73 10.54
C TRP A 50 -0.82 -6.24 11.98
N LEU A 51 -1.39 -5.52 12.95
CA LEU A 51 -1.43 -5.94 14.35
C LEU A 51 -2.25 -7.23 14.55
N GLY A 52 -3.54 -7.20 14.21
CA GLY A 52 -4.47 -8.27 14.53
C GLY A 52 -4.37 -9.47 13.57
N VAL A 53 -4.49 -9.21 12.27
CA VAL A 53 -4.39 -10.27 11.25
C VAL A 53 -2.97 -10.79 11.18
N GLY A 54 -1.96 -9.93 11.37
CA GLY A 54 -0.56 -10.37 11.38
C GLY A 54 -0.22 -11.25 12.58
N LEU A 55 -0.73 -10.93 13.78
CA LEU A 55 -0.60 -11.84 14.92
C LEU A 55 -1.28 -13.19 14.65
N GLY A 56 -2.46 -13.18 14.02
CA GLY A 56 -3.11 -14.40 13.54
C GLY A 56 -2.27 -15.16 12.51
N ALA A 57 -1.64 -14.46 11.56
CA ALA A 57 -0.76 -15.05 10.55
C ALA A 57 0.50 -15.70 11.16
N VAL A 58 1.06 -15.11 12.23
CA VAL A 58 2.15 -15.72 12.99
C VAL A 58 1.73 -17.07 13.58
N LEU A 59 0.51 -17.15 14.09
CA LEU A 59 0.00 -18.35 14.77
C LEU A 59 -0.54 -19.41 13.79
N LEU A 60 -1.10 -19.00 12.66
CA LEU A 60 -1.92 -19.85 11.78
C LEU A 60 -1.32 -20.09 10.40
N THR A 61 -0.38 -19.25 9.95
CA THR A 61 0.14 -19.28 8.57
C THR A 61 1.67 -19.25 8.50
N GLU A 62 2.35 -19.63 9.59
CA GLU A 62 3.81 -19.74 9.69
C GLU A 62 4.58 -18.45 9.37
N LEU A 63 3.95 -17.28 9.51
CA LEU A 63 4.68 -16.02 9.41
C LEU A 63 5.67 -15.94 10.58
N PRO A 64 6.99 -15.78 10.37
CA PRO A 64 7.92 -15.71 11.48
C PRO A 64 7.60 -14.52 12.38
N LEU A 65 7.51 -14.76 13.70
CA LEU A 65 7.26 -13.71 14.69
C LEU A 65 8.22 -12.53 14.53
N GLN A 66 9.47 -12.83 14.18
CA GLN A 66 10.46 -11.80 13.97
C GLN A 66 10.19 -10.95 12.71
N SER A 67 9.74 -11.54 11.60
CA SER A 67 9.29 -10.76 10.43
C SER A 67 8.11 -9.87 10.79
N TRP A 68 7.17 -10.37 11.58
CA TRP A 68 6.05 -9.58 12.06
C TRP A 68 6.51 -8.37 12.90
N LEU A 69 7.48 -8.56 13.81
CA LEU A 69 8.10 -7.49 14.61
C LEU A 69 8.89 -6.50 13.73
N TRP A 70 9.68 -7.00 12.77
CA TRP A 70 10.42 -6.15 11.83
C TRP A 70 9.51 -5.34 10.92
N GLY A 71 8.28 -5.79 10.66
CA GLY A 71 7.28 -4.96 9.97
C GLY A 71 6.99 -3.65 10.70
N TRP A 72 6.93 -3.66 12.05
CA TRP A 72 6.78 -2.43 12.83
C TRP A 72 8.00 -1.52 12.75
N ALA A 73 9.20 -2.11 12.77
CA ALA A 73 10.43 -1.35 12.56
C ALA A 73 10.46 -0.73 11.15
N LEU A 74 10.02 -1.46 10.13
CA LEU A 74 9.92 -0.99 8.76
C LEU A 74 8.91 0.17 8.65
N ALA A 75 7.74 0.06 9.29
CA ALA A 75 6.81 1.20 9.40
C ALA A 75 7.46 2.41 10.09
N ALA A 76 8.17 2.23 11.21
CA ALA A 76 8.83 3.34 11.89
C ALA A 76 9.89 4.02 11.01
N VAL A 77 10.71 3.24 10.29
CA VAL A 77 11.70 3.76 9.33
C VAL A 77 11.01 4.52 8.20
N THR A 78 9.97 3.93 7.58
CA THR A 78 9.21 4.57 6.52
C THR A 78 8.51 5.85 6.99
N LEU A 79 8.07 5.92 8.26
CA LEU A 79 7.51 7.12 8.85
C LEU A 79 8.54 8.25 8.91
N VAL A 80 9.75 7.95 9.39
CA VAL A 80 10.84 8.94 9.47
C VAL A 80 11.20 9.43 8.06
N VAL A 81 11.40 8.52 7.12
CA VAL A 81 11.74 8.86 5.72
C VAL A 81 10.61 9.66 5.08
N GLY A 82 9.36 9.22 5.24
CA GLY A 82 8.18 9.89 4.70
C GLY A 82 7.95 11.28 5.31
N PHE A 83 8.22 11.44 6.61
CA PHE A 83 8.15 12.72 7.29
C PHE A 83 9.19 13.71 6.74
N VAL A 84 10.45 13.27 6.58
CA VAL A 84 11.52 14.10 6.00
C VAL A 84 11.18 14.46 4.55
N ALA A 85 10.76 13.50 3.73
CA ALA A 85 10.38 13.74 2.34
C ALA A 85 9.20 14.73 2.22
N ASN A 86 8.19 14.63 3.09
CA ASN A 86 7.08 15.58 3.14
C ASN A 86 7.54 16.97 3.62
N ALA A 87 8.45 17.06 4.61
CA ALA A 87 9.02 18.33 5.07
C ALA A 87 9.80 19.04 3.94
N LEU A 88 10.45 18.27 3.08
CA LEU A 88 11.12 18.75 1.87
C LEU A 88 10.17 18.98 0.67
N ARG A 89 8.85 18.78 0.85
CA ARG A 89 7.80 18.89 -0.19
C ARG A 89 7.97 17.95 -1.40
N LEU A 90 8.65 16.81 -1.20
CA LEU A 90 8.85 15.80 -2.24
C LEU A 90 7.65 14.87 -2.40
N VAL A 91 6.93 14.61 -1.31
CA VAL A 91 5.80 13.67 -1.25
C VAL A 91 4.67 14.30 -0.42
N GLY A 92 3.42 14.05 -0.80
CA GLY A 92 2.26 14.52 -0.04
C GLY A 92 2.16 13.85 1.35
N GLY A 93 1.69 14.60 2.34
CA GLY A 93 1.59 14.07 3.71
C GLY A 93 0.64 12.88 3.86
N GLY A 94 -0.39 12.77 3.00
CA GLY A 94 -1.27 11.60 2.95
C GLY A 94 -0.54 10.37 2.40
N ASP A 95 0.21 10.53 1.31
CA ASP A 95 0.96 9.47 0.65
C ASP A 95 2.05 8.91 1.57
N ALA A 96 2.81 9.80 2.24
CA ALA A 96 3.84 9.41 3.20
C ALA A 96 3.28 8.57 4.36
N LYS A 97 2.11 8.97 4.88
CA LYS A 97 1.41 8.25 5.95
C LYS A 97 0.88 6.89 5.49
N PHE A 98 0.34 6.81 4.28
CA PHE A 98 -0.14 5.54 3.75
C PHE A 98 1.02 4.60 3.42
N ALA A 99 2.11 5.11 2.83
CA ALA A 99 3.35 4.37 2.60
C ALA A 99 3.90 3.77 3.90
N THR A 100 3.87 4.54 5.00
CA THR A 100 4.21 4.06 6.35
C THR A 100 3.34 2.88 6.78
N ALA A 101 2.03 2.94 6.52
CA ALA A 101 1.07 1.93 6.93
C ALA A 101 1.18 0.63 6.14
N MET A 102 1.52 0.71 4.84
CA MET A 102 1.69 -0.45 3.97
C MET A 102 3.10 -1.05 4.06
N ALA A 103 4.09 -0.31 4.58
CA ALA A 103 5.48 -0.77 4.68
C ALA A 103 5.65 -2.14 5.36
N PRO A 104 4.98 -2.47 6.48
CA PRO A 104 5.13 -3.78 7.14
C PRO A 104 4.88 -4.98 6.22
N PHE A 105 3.99 -4.82 5.25
CA PHE A 105 3.60 -5.90 4.34
C PHE A 105 4.73 -6.30 3.39
N PHE A 106 5.76 -5.45 3.23
CA PHE A 106 6.94 -5.73 2.40
C PHE A 106 8.12 -6.28 3.22
N VAL A 107 7.91 -6.67 4.48
CA VAL A 107 8.98 -7.21 5.31
C VAL A 107 9.63 -8.42 4.63
N GLY A 108 10.96 -8.45 4.58
CA GLY A 108 11.72 -9.53 3.95
C GLY A 108 11.62 -9.63 2.43
N ALA A 109 10.85 -8.77 1.76
CA ALA A 109 10.75 -8.76 0.30
C ALA A 109 12.02 -8.18 -0.36
N ASP A 110 12.35 -8.63 -1.58
CA ASP A 110 13.43 -8.03 -2.37
C ASP A 110 13.07 -6.59 -2.74
N TRP A 111 13.82 -5.63 -2.20
CA TRP A 111 13.63 -4.21 -2.44
C TRP A 111 13.62 -3.84 -3.92
N ARG A 112 14.40 -4.53 -4.76
CA ARG A 112 14.43 -4.30 -6.21
C ARG A 112 13.08 -4.61 -6.84
N MET A 113 12.49 -5.75 -6.47
CA MET A 113 11.17 -6.14 -6.94
C MET A 113 10.09 -5.20 -6.43
N VAL A 114 10.20 -4.74 -5.18
CA VAL A 114 9.27 -3.75 -4.61
C VAL A 114 9.30 -2.44 -5.40
N PHE A 115 10.49 -1.91 -5.76
CA PHE A 115 10.57 -0.70 -6.58
C PHE A 115 10.08 -0.90 -8.02
N VAL A 116 10.38 -2.04 -8.65
CA VAL A 116 9.85 -2.39 -9.97
C VAL A 116 8.32 -2.46 -9.93
N LEU A 117 7.76 -3.12 -8.91
CA LEU A 117 6.32 -3.21 -8.72
C LEU A 117 5.70 -1.82 -8.48
N ALA A 118 6.27 -1.01 -7.60
CA ALA A 118 5.79 0.33 -7.30
C ALA A 118 5.81 1.23 -8.54
N ALA A 119 6.90 1.19 -9.33
CA ALA A 119 7.01 1.91 -10.59
C ALA A 119 5.97 1.42 -11.62
N SER A 120 5.78 0.11 -11.74
CA SER A 120 4.80 -0.48 -12.65
C SER A 120 3.37 -0.08 -12.26
N CYS A 121 3.06 -0.11 -10.97
CA CYS A 121 1.78 0.35 -10.44
C CYS A 121 1.57 1.84 -10.67
N LEU A 122 2.60 2.67 -10.50
CA LEU A 122 2.52 4.11 -10.77
C LEU A 122 2.20 4.39 -12.24
N ILE A 123 2.92 3.76 -13.17
CA ILE A 123 2.70 3.92 -14.61
C ILE A 123 1.30 3.42 -14.98
N GLY A 124 0.92 2.23 -14.54
CA GLY A 124 -0.40 1.65 -14.81
C GLY A 124 -1.53 2.51 -14.24
N ALA A 125 -1.39 2.97 -12.99
CA ALA A 125 -2.34 3.85 -12.33
C ALA A 125 -2.48 5.19 -13.05
N PHE A 126 -1.37 5.78 -13.49
CA PHE A 126 -1.37 7.00 -14.26
C PHE A 126 -2.10 6.83 -15.59
N ILE A 127 -1.75 5.80 -16.36
CA ILE A 127 -2.41 5.51 -17.65
C ILE A 127 -3.91 5.27 -17.44
N ALA A 128 -4.28 4.42 -16.48
CA ALA A 128 -5.68 4.12 -16.16
C ALA A 128 -6.46 5.37 -15.77
N HIS A 129 -5.86 6.27 -14.95
CA HIS A 129 -6.46 7.56 -14.59
C HIS A 129 -6.72 8.42 -15.82
N ARG A 130 -5.73 8.57 -16.71
CA ARG A 130 -5.85 9.41 -17.91
C ARG A 130 -6.89 8.88 -18.89
N ILE A 131 -6.97 7.56 -19.05
CA ILE A 131 -8.01 6.90 -19.84
C ILE A 131 -9.38 7.11 -19.20
N ALA A 132 -9.52 6.86 -17.89
CA ALA A 132 -10.80 7.05 -17.20
C ALA A 132 -11.29 8.51 -17.29
N ARG A 133 -10.36 9.47 -17.19
CA ARG A 133 -10.64 10.91 -17.33
C ARG A 133 -11.12 11.30 -18.73
N SER A 134 -10.67 10.62 -19.80
CA SER A 134 -11.09 10.92 -21.17
C SER A 134 -12.45 10.32 -21.54
N ILE A 135 -12.92 9.33 -20.78
CA ILE A 135 -14.21 8.69 -21.00
C ILE A 135 -15.34 9.56 -20.43
N GLY A 136 -16.15 10.13 -21.33
CA GLY A 136 -17.26 11.02 -20.96
C GLY A 136 -18.30 10.39 -20.02
N ALA A 137 -18.57 9.09 -20.13
CA ALA A 137 -19.51 8.39 -19.24
C ALA A 137 -19.01 8.36 -17.79
N ILE A 138 -17.73 8.07 -17.57
CA ILE A 138 -17.10 8.05 -16.24
C ILE A 138 -17.12 9.46 -15.63
N ARG A 139 -16.72 10.47 -16.43
CA ARG A 139 -16.76 11.89 -16.04
C ARG A 139 -18.15 12.36 -15.61
N ARG A 140 -19.20 11.91 -16.28
CA ARG A 140 -20.60 12.24 -15.94
C ARG A 140 -21.09 11.48 -14.70
N ALA A 141 -20.64 10.24 -14.49
CA ALA A 141 -20.99 9.46 -13.31
C ALA A 141 -20.25 9.93 -12.05
N THR A 142 -19.13 10.62 -12.20
CA THR A 142 -18.28 11.12 -11.11
C THR A 142 -17.97 12.62 -11.25
N PRO A 143 -19.00 13.48 -11.38
CA PRO A 143 -18.80 14.90 -11.70
C PRO A 143 -18.13 15.67 -10.56
N ASP A 144 -18.23 15.16 -9.33
CA ASP A 144 -17.72 15.77 -8.10
C ASP A 144 -16.28 15.34 -7.74
N TRP A 145 -15.62 14.53 -8.57
CA TRP A 145 -14.27 14.05 -8.30
C TRP A 145 -13.21 15.10 -8.71
N ILE A 146 -12.39 15.49 -7.74
CA ILE A 146 -11.38 16.56 -7.89
C ILE A 146 -10.23 16.13 -8.82
N SER A 147 -9.84 14.85 -8.81
CA SER A 147 -8.70 14.36 -9.61
C SER A 147 -8.88 14.55 -11.12
N TRP A 148 -10.11 14.76 -11.60
CA TRP A 148 -10.37 15.01 -13.01
C TRP A 148 -9.96 16.40 -13.50
N THR A 149 -9.79 17.36 -12.61
CA THR A 149 -9.39 18.74 -12.96
C THR A 149 -8.11 19.16 -12.26
N SER A 150 -7.67 18.41 -11.24
CA SER A 150 -6.38 18.61 -10.58
C SER A 150 -5.19 18.52 -11.55
N ARG A 151 -4.14 19.27 -11.22
CA ARG A 151 -2.81 19.12 -11.83
C ARG A 151 -2.05 17.93 -11.23
N ASP A 152 -2.27 17.66 -9.95
CA ASP A 152 -1.63 16.58 -9.22
C ASP A 152 -2.29 15.24 -9.53
N PHE A 153 -1.50 14.18 -9.47
CA PHE A 153 -1.95 12.81 -9.68
C PHE A 153 -2.34 12.16 -8.34
N PRO A 154 -3.49 11.46 -8.25
CA PRO A 154 -3.90 10.74 -7.04
C PRO A 154 -3.03 9.49 -6.81
N MET A 155 -1.95 9.66 -6.05
CA MET A 155 -0.98 8.60 -5.73
C MET A 155 -1.58 7.42 -4.97
N GLY A 156 -2.70 7.61 -4.28
CA GLY A 156 -3.39 6.55 -3.56
C GLY A 156 -3.78 5.37 -4.46
N LEU A 157 -4.03 5.61 -5.75
CA LEU A 157 -4.33 4.53 -6.71
C LEU A 157 -3.10 3.64 -6.96
N ALA A 158 -1.92 4.25 -7.10
CA ALA A 158 -0.65 3.54 -7.30
C ALA A 158 -0.20 2.81 -6.03
N LEU A 159 -0.29 3.47 -4.87
CA LEU A 159 0.11 2.89 -3.59
C LEU A 159 -0.79 1.70 -3.19
N ALA A 160 -2.11 1.85 -3.33
CA ALA A 160 -3.04 0.75 -3.09
C ALA A 160 -2.78 -0.42 -4.06
N GLY A 161 -2.56 -0.13 -5.35
CA GLY A 161 -2.19 -1.14 -6.33
C GLY A 161 -0.91 -1.88 -5.95
N THR A 162 0.12 -1.17 -5.49
CA THR A 162 1.41 -1.76 -5.11
C THR A 162 1.24 -2.75 -3.96
N LEU A 163 0.49 -2.38 -2.92
CA LEU A 163 0.19 -3.29 -1.81
C LEU A 163 -0.61 -4.52 -2.28
N ILE A 164 -1.68 -4.32 -3.04
CA ILE A 164 -2.57 -5.42 -3.47
C ILE A 164 -1.82 -6.38 -4.40
N PHE A 165 -1.10 -5.86 -5.39
CA PHE A 165 -0.33 -6.71 -6.31
C PHE A 165 0.83 -7.40 -5.62
N HIS A 166 1.48 -6.78 -4.62
CA HIS A 166 2.49 -7.45 -3.83
C HIS A 166 1.92 -8.69 -3.12
N LEU A 167 0.76 -8.56 -2.48
CA LEU A 167 0.09 -9.68 -1.84
C LEU A 167 -0.30 -10.76 -2.86
N LEU A 168 -0.88 -10.37 -4.01
CA LEU A 168 -1.24 -11.32 -5.07
C LEU A 168 -0.02 -12.08 -5.63
N LEU A 169 1.09 -11.39 -5.87
CA LEU A 169 2.31 -12.01 -6.38
C LEU A 169 2.93 -12.95 -5.33
N THR A 170 2.91 -12.56 -4.05
CA THR A 170 3.33 -13.43 -2.93
C THR A 170 2.49 -14.71 -2.88
N ILE A 171 1.16 -14.60 -3.07
CA ILE A 171 0.26 -15.76 -3.10
C ILE A 171 0.60 -16.69 -4.27
N SER A 172 0.96 -16.13 -5.42
CA SER A 172 1.34 -16.92 -6.60
C SER A 172 2.73 -17.56 -6.51
N GLY A 173 3.55 -17.19 -5.50
CA GLY A 173 4.95 -17.60 -5.39
C GLY A 173 5.89 -16.90 -6.37
N ALA A 174 5.45 -15.81 -6.99
CA ALA A 174 6.22 -15.02 -7.96
C ALA A 174 6.97 -13.84 -7.32
N PHE A 175 6.94 -13.71 -6.00
CA PHE A 175 7.47 -12.59 -5.22
C PHE A 175 8.14 -13.07 -3.93
#